data_AF-B4M8E0-F1
#
_entry.id   AF-B4M8E0-F1
#
_cell.length_a   1.000
_cell.length_b   1.000
_cell.length_c   1.000
_cell.angle_alpha   90.00
_cell.angle_beta   90.00
_cell.angle_gamma   90.00
#
_symmetry.space_group_name_H-M   'P 1'
#
loop_
_entity.id
_entity.type
_entity.pdbx_description
1 polymer ?
#
loop_
_entity_poly.entity_id
_entity_poly.type
_entity_poly.pdbx_seq_one_letter_code
_entity_poly.pdbx_strand_id
1 'polypeptide(L)'
;MAQLKTNCLTWLGLVAAASIFWPMLLVNGFDKEMTVYVDAGKKECLYHTVKAGELIDFEYQVIDGGHGDLDISFALLDPIGLVIVSDYKKPENMHRHEVQKEGDYRFCFDNSFSMFNRKTVFFNLIVEREGDQHHGDEQWKEVDELTGLTPDEYYDMKVQDIMDFIGRIRMQLTKARQLQDLLRSHEARDRNLAEANFQKVNNWSLLQISAMIGVGLIQVFMLRSIFETHGRMHHFWRKLGI
;
A
#
# COMPACT_ATOMS: atom_id res chain seq x y z
N MET A 1 -2.68 39.49 55.14
CA MET A 1 -3.27 38.28 54.51
C MET A 1 -3.42 38.35 52.98
N ALA A 2 -3.01 39.42 52.29
CA ALA A 2 -3.16 39.52 50.83
C ALA A 2 -1.92 39.05 50.02
N GLN A 3 -0.72 39.10 50.59
CA GLN A 3 0.55 38.77 49.90
C GLN A 3 0.81 37.25 49.76
N LEU A 4 0.20 36.41 50.62
CA LEU A 4 0.43 34.95 50.58
C LEU A 4 -0.45 34.23 49.53
N LYS A 5 -1.58 34.83 49.14
CA LYS A 5 -2.50 34.25 48.13
C LYS A 5 -2.00 34.44 46.69
N THR A 6 -1.26 35.52 46.41
CA THR A 6 -0.79 35.86 45.06
C THR A 6 0.34 34.96 44.59
N ASN A 7 1.22 34.50 45.50
CA ASN A 7 2.35 33.63 45.17
C ASN A 7 1.92 32.16 44.94
N CYS A 8 0.79 31.72 45.48
CA CYS A 8 0.30 30.36 45.27
C CYS A 8 -0.33 30.20 43.87
N LEU A 9 -1.11 31.18 43.41
CA LEU A 9 -1.70 31.15 42.06
C LEU A 9 -0.66 31.25 40.94
N THR A 10 0.42 32.02 41.12
CA THR A 10 1.47 32.15 40.11
C THR A 10 2.36 30.91 40.01
N TRP A 11 2.61 30.21 41.13
CA TRP A 11 3.31 28.92 41.12
C TRP A 11 2.45 27.78 40.58
N LEU A 12 1.15 27.74 40.87
CA LEU A 12 0.19 26.79 40.29
C LEU A 12 0.06 26.95 38.76
N GLY A 13 0.07 28.20 38.26
CA GLY A 13 0.02 28.48 36.83
C GLY A 13 1.28 28.07 36.06
N LEU A 14 2.46 28.19 36.66
CA LEU A 14 3.75 27.78 36.05
C LEU A 14 3.93 26.26 36.04
N VAL A 15 3.45 25.56 37.08
CA VAL A 15 3.46 24.08 37.13
C VAL A 15 2.44 23.50 36.14
N ALA A 16 1.27 24.13 35.99
CA ALA A 16 0.26 23.73 35.01
C ALA A 16 0.66 24.01 33.55
N ALA A 17 1.49 25.01 33.29
CA ALA A 17 2.02 25.28 31.95
C ALA A 17 3.15 24.30 31.54
N ALA A 18 3.91 23.79 32.51
CA ALA A 18 4.98 22.82 32.29
C ALA A 18 4.46 21.39 32.05
N SER A 19 3.29 21.02 32.60
CA SER A 19 2.65 19.72 32.37
C SER A 19 1.89 19.62 31.04
N ILE A 20 1.69 20.74 30.33
CA ILE A 20 1.12 20.76 28.97
C ILE A 20 2.21 20.48 27.92
N PHE A 21 3.49 20.59 28.28
CA PHE A 21 4.62 20.28 27.41
C PHE A 21 5.47 19.13 27.99
N TRP A 22 5.17 17.92 27.51
CA TRP A 22 5.94 16.65 27.57
C TRP A 22 5.49 15.64 28.65
N PRO A 23 5.29 14.33 28.30
CA PRO A 23 5.81 13.62 27.13
C PRO A 23 4.78 13.37 26.04
N MET A 24 5.11 13.86 24.84
CA MET A 24 4.80 13.12 23.62
C MET A 24 5.69 11.88 23.66
N LEU A 25 5.25 10.84 24.36
CA LEU A 25 5.89 9.53 24.31
C LEU A 25 5.73 9.03 22.87
N LEU A 26 6.84 9.06 22.14
CA LEU A 26 6.92 8.50 20.80
C LEU A 26 6.63 7.00 20.90
N VAL A 27 5.43 6.62 20.46
CA VAL A 27 5.15 5.24 20.07
C VAL A 27 6.16 4.90 18.98
N ASN A 28 7.14 4.05 19.27
CA ASN A 28 8.11 3.57 18.30
C ASN A 28 7.59 2.30 17.62
N GLY A 29 6.39 2.37 17.06
CA GLY A 29 5.96 1.42 16.03
C GLY A 29 6.52 1.92 14.70
N PHE A 30 7.44 1.18 14.11
CA PHE A 30 7.95 1.53 12.79
C PHE A 30 7.09 0.85 11.72
N ASP A 31 6.19 1.65 11.16
CA ASP A 31 5.37 1.29 10.00
C ASP A 31 5.93 2.04 8.78
N LYS A 32 6.32 1.29 7.75
CA LYS A 32 6.87 1.84 6.52
C LYS A 32 6.21 1.22 5.30
N GLU A 33 5.38 2.03 4.68
CA GLU A 33 4.77 1.74 3.38
C GLU A 33 5.54 2.44 2.26
N MET A 34 5.88 1.72 1.19
CA MET A 34 6.54 2.32 0.04
C MET A 34 6.23 1.58 -1.25
N THR A 35 6.22 2.32 -2.36
CA THR A 35 6.18 1.76 -3.71
C THR A 35 7.54 1.88 -4.38
N VAL A 36 8.06 0.78 -4.90
CA VAL A 36 9.36 0.72 -5.59
C VAL A 36 9.16 0.25 -7.03
N TYR A 37 9.95 0.83 -7.92
CA TYR A 37 10.02 0.40 -9.32
C TYR A 37 11.25 -0.48 -9.53
N VAL A 38 11.02 -1.70 -10.02
CA VAL A 38 12.08 -2.65 -10.37
C VAL A 38 12.16 -2.74 -11.88
N ASP A 39 13.24 -2.22 -12.47
CA ASP A 39 13.41 -2.24 -13.93
C ASP A 39 13.55 -3.67 -14.48
N ALA A 40 13.36 -3.81 -15.79
CA ALA A 40 13.56 -5.07 -16.50
C ALA A 40 15.01 -5.57 -16.35
N GLY A 41 15.18 -6.86 -16.05
CA GLY A 41 16.49 -7.47 -15.91
C GLY A 41 17.25 -7.09 -14.62
N LYS A 42 16.64 -6.29 -13.73
CA LYS A 42 17.30 -5.78 -12.53
C LYS A 42 16.73 -6.39 -11.25
N LYS A 43 17.50 -6.22 -10.17
CA LYS A 43 17.15 -6.57 -8.81
C LYS A 43 17.34 -5.35 -7.93
N GLU A 44 16.29 -4.97 -7.21
CA GLU A 44 16.31 -3.85 -6.27
C GLU A 44 16.31 -4.41 -4.83
N CYS A 45 17.17 -3.89 -3.98
CA CYS A 45 17.29 -4.34 -2.59
C CYS A 45 17.22 -3.15 -1.63
N LEU A 46 16.42 -3.30 -0.58
CA LEU A 46 16.24 -2.34 0.49
C LEU A 46 16.80 -2.91 1.79
N TYR A 47 17.30 -2.02 2.65
CA TYR A 47 17.92 -2.38 3.92
C TYR A 47 17.15 -1.72 5.06
N HIS A 48 16.92 -2.48 6.13
CA HIS A 48 16.33 -1.97 7.35
C HIS A 48 17.01 -2.61 8.56
N THR A 49 17.42 -1.78 9.52
CA THR A 49 18.06 -2.21 10.75
C THR A 49 16.99 -2.59 11.78
N VAL A 50 17.08 -3.80 12.30
CA VAL A 50 16.17 -4.33 13.33
C VAL A 50 16.96 -4.89 14.51
N LYS A 51 16.35 -4.90 15.68
CA LYS A 51 16.95 -5.42 16.92
C LYS A 51 16.53 -6.87 17.18
N ALA A 52 17.36 -7.59 17.92
CA ALA A 52 17.05 -8.95 18.36
C ALA A 52 15.78 -8.96 19.22
N GLY A 53 14.88 -9.92 18.98
CA GLY A 53 13.59 -10.04 19.66
C GLY A 53 12.46 -9.18 19.08
N GLU A 54 12.68 -8.53 17.93
CA GLU A 54 11.61 -7.90 17.15
C GLU A 54 10.98 -8.89 16.16
N LEU A 55 9.71 -8.69 15.82
CA LEU A 55 8.98 -9.42 14.79
C LEU A 55 8.91 -8.53 13.54
N ILE A 56 9.47 -9.02 12.45
CA ILE A 56 9.31 -8.43 11.12
C ILE A 56 8.04 -8.99 10.52
N ASP A 57 7.09 -8.12 10.18
CA ASP A 57 5.97 -8.43 9.31
C ASP A 57 6.17 -7.69 7.97
N PHE A 58 6.30 -8.45 6.90
CA PHE A 58 6.59 -7.92 5.57
C PHE A 58 5.58 -8.41 4.56
N GLU A 59 4.84 -7.47 3.98
CA GLU A 59 3.84 -7.73 2.95
C GLU A 59 4.26 -7.04 1.66
N TYR A 60 4.10 -7.72 0.52
CA TYR A 60 4.32 -7.10 -0.77
C TYR A 60 3.25 -7.50 -1.79
N GLN A 61 2.96 -6.58 -2.71
CA GLN A 61 2.03 -6.78 -3.82
C GLN A 61 2.53 -6.06 -5.08
N VAL A 62 2.52 -6.76 -6.20
CA VAL A 62 2.84 -6.18 -7.52
C VAL A 62 1.61 -5.45 -8.06
N ILE A 63 1.71 -4.12 -8.15
CA ILE A 63 0.62 -3.25 -8.64
C ILE A 63 0.54 -3.30 -10.16
N ASP A 64 1.69 -3.24 -10.82
CA ASP A 64 1.76 -3.17 -12.29
C ASP A 64 3.01 -3.90 -12.82
N GLY A 65 2.82 -4.55 -13.96
CA GLY A 65 3.87 -5.26 -14.68
C GLY A 65 3.79 -5.10 -16.20
N GLY A 66 3.04 -4.09 -16.68
CA GLY A 66 2.92 -3.73 -18.10
C GLY A 66 1.92 -4.59 -18.88
N HIS A 67 2.24 -5.87 -19.11
CA HIS A 67 1.42 -6.79 -19.92
C HIS A 67 0.58 -7.79 -19.09
N GLY A 68 0.36 -7.50 -17.80
CA GLY A 68 -0.33 -8.41 -16.89
C GLY A 68 0.58 -9.48 -16.26
N ASP A 69 1.88 -9.42 -16.53
CA ASP A 69 2.89 -10.21 -15.82
C ASP A 69 3.11 -9.61 -14.43
N LEU A 70 2.39 -10.12 -13.43
CA LEU A 70 2.48 -9.63 -12.05
C LEU A 70 3.50 -10.40 -11.21
N ASP A 71 4.23 -11.35 -11.80
CA ASP A 71 5.18 -12.18 -11.07
C ASP A 71 6.40 -11.36 -10.64
N ILE A 72 6.82 -11.52 -9.38
CA ILE A 72 8.15 -11.10 -8.89
C ILE A 72 8.78 -12.17 -7.99
N SER A 73 10.12 -12.23 -7.99
CA SER A 73 10.87 -13.06 -7.05
C SER A 73 11.31 -12.22 -5.87
N PHE A 74 10.98 -12.64 -4.66
CA PHE A 74 11.32 -11.94 -3.42
C PHE A 74 12.31 -12.77 -2.60
N ALA A 75 13.27 -12.10 -1.94
CA ALA A 75 14.16 -12.74 -1.00
C ALA A 75 14.41 -11.85 0.22
N LEU A 76 14.23 -12.42 1.40
CA LEU A 76 14.61 -11.83 2.68
C LEU A 76 15.92 -12.45 3.14
N LEU A 77 16.91 -11.61 3.40
CA LEU A 77 18.21 -12.05 3.91
C LEU A 77 18.50 -11.46 5.28
N ASP A 78 19.14 -12.27 6.11
CA ASP A 78 19.66 -11.87 7.41
C ASP A 78 20.89 -10.93 7.26
N PRO A 79 21.35 -10.31 8.36
CA PRO A 79 22.52 -9.43 8.35
C PRO A 79 23.84 -10.13 7.97
N ILE A 80 23.87 -11.47 7.97
CA ILE A 80 25.02 -12.31 7.63
C ILE A 80 24.96 -12.75 6.15
N GLY A 81 23.84 -12.50 5.46
CA GLY A 81 23.60 -12.84 4.07
C GLY A 81 22.94 -14.21 3.85
N LEU A 82 22.46 -14.88 4.90
CA LEU A 82 21.66 -16.08 4.80
C LEU A 82 20.25 -15.74 4.30
N VAL A 83 19.75 -16.50 3.31
CA VAL A 83 18.38 -16.36 2.83
C VAL A 83 17.44 -17.02 3.83
N ILE A 84 16.56 -16.22 4.45
CA ILE A 84 15.55 -16.68 5.40
C ILE A 84 14.28 -17.07 4.65
N VAL A 85 13.85 -16.22 3.72
CA VAL A 85 12.65 -16.40 2.90
C VAL A 85 13.02 -16.21 1.43
N SER A 86 12.45 -17.06 0.58
CA SER A 86 12.58 -16.93 -0.87
C SER A 86 11.26 -17.29 -1.53
N ASP A 87 10.70 -16.35 -2.27
CA ASP A 87 9.54 -16.55 -3.13
C ASP A 87 9.95 -16.54 -4.59
N TYR A 88 9.34 -17.45 -5.36
CA TYR A 88 9.58 -17.54 -6.80
C TYR A 88 8.32 -17.18 -7.57
N LYS A 89 8.40 -16.12 -8.38
CA LYS A 89 7.35 -15.66 -9.29
C LYS A 89 5.97 -15.60 -8.63
N LYS A 90 5.85 -14.77 -7.59
CA LYS A 90 4.60 -14.56 -6.85
C LYS A 90 4.10 -13.13 -7.08
N PRO A 91 2.79 -12.92 -7.28
CA PRO A 91 2.22 -11.58 -7.44
C PRO A 91 2.05 -10.82 -6.13
N GLU A 92 1.85 -11.56 -5.03
CA GLU A 92 1.74 -11.03 -3.68
C GLU A 92 2.12 -12.12 -2.68
N ASN A 93 2.64 -11.72 -1.52
CA ASN A 93 2.84 -12.60 -0.38
C ASN A 93 3.07 -11.80 0.90
N MET A 94 2.92 -12.46 2.05
CA MET A 94 3.19 -11.90 3.37
C MET A 94 4.06 -12.87 4.17
N HIS A 95 5.07 -12.33 4.85
CA HIS A 95 6.02 -13.08 5.66
C HIS A 95 6.19 -12.46 7.03
N ARG A 96 5.99 -13.28 8.06
CA ARG A 96 6.28 -12.92 9.44
C ARG A 96 7.51 -13.69 9.93
N HIS A 97 8.51 -12.97 10.42
CA HIS A 97 9.77 -13.55 10.87
C HIS A 97 10.25 -12.92 12.19
N GLU A 98 10.64 -13.77 13.12
CA GLU A 98 11.22 -13.36 14.40
C GLU A 98 12.73 -13.13 14.28
N VAL A 99 13.18 -11.94 14.67
CA VAL A 99 14.56 -11.48 14.53
C VAL A 99 15.46 -12.14 15.57
N GLN A 100 16.25 -13.11 15.12
CA GLN A 100 17.23 -13.82 15.95
C GLN A 100 18.52 -13.04 16.17
N LYS A 101 18.90 -12.16 15.23
CA LYS A 101 20.16 -11.41 15.26
C LYS A 101 19.89 -9.96 14.92
N GLU A 102 20.39 -9.06 15.75
CA GLU A 102 20.36 -7.63 15.46
C GLU A 102 21.24 -7.29 14.25
N GLY A 103 20.74 -6.41 13.39
CA GLY A 103 21.48 -5.89 12.25
C GLY A 103 20.61 -5.48 11.06
N ASP A 104 21.26 -5.29 9.91
CA ASP A 104 20.61 -4.83 8.69
C ASP A 104 20.04 -6.00 7.90
N TYR A 105 18.71 -6.14 7.93
CA TYR A 105 18.00 -7.09 7.10
C TYR A 105 17.81 -6.53 5.70
N ARG A 106 17.95 -7.41 4.71
CA ARG A 106 17.88 -7.03 3.30
C ARG A 106 16.67 -7.67 2.62
N PHE A 107 15.81 -6.80 2.08
CA PHE A 107 14.61 -7.14 1.34
C PHE A 107 14.88 -6.92 -0.14
N CYS A 108 14.90 -7.98 -0.93
CA CYS A 108 15.25 -7.90 -2.35
C CYS A 108 14.11 -8.33 -3.26
N PHE A 109 13.83 -7.51 -4.26
CA PHE A 109 12.90 -7.75 -5.35
C PHE A 109 13.67 -7.99 -6.65
N ASP A 110 13.51 -9.17 -7.22
CA ASP A 110 14.22 -9.62 -8.40
C ASP A 110 13.27 -9.69 -9.60
N ASN A 111 13.55 -8.87 -10.62
CA ASN A 111 12.86 -8.84 -11.90
C ASN A 111 13.82 -9.21 -13.05
N SER A 112 14.86 -9.99 -12.77
CA SER A 112 15.84 -10.44 -13.77
C SER A 112 15.22 -11.26 -14.90
N PHE A 113 14.10 -11.93 -14.65
CA PHE A 113 13.39 -12.74 -15.65
C PHE A 113 12.57 -11.91 -16.65
N SER A 114 12.22 -10.65 -16.36
CA SER A 114 11.51 -9.78 -17.31
C SER A 114 12.51 -9.03 -18.18
N MET A 115 12.49 -9.27 -19.48
CA MET A 115 13.41 -8.61 -20.42
C MET A 115 12.96 -7.21 -20.85
N PHE A 116 11.66 -6.92 -20.80
CA PHE A 116 11.09 -5.71 -21.41
C PHE A 116 10.32 -4.82 -20.43
N ASN A 117 9.63 -5.41 -19.47
CA ASN A 117 8.71 -4.67 -18.60
C ASN A 117 9.29 -4.46 -17.21
N ARG A 118 9.19 -3.21 -16.72
CA ARG A 118 9.41 -2.88 -15.31
C ARG A 118 8.25 -3.37 -14.46
N LYS A 119 8.50 -3.63 -13.18
CA LYS A 119 7.48 -3.94 -12.17
C LYS A 119 7.36 -2.80 -11.19
N THR A 120 6.13 -2.51 -10.77
CA THR A 120 5.83 -1.58 -9.68
C THR A 120 5.32 -2.40 -8.51
N VAL A 121 6.07 -2.38 -7.41
CA VAL A 121 5.78 -3.20 -6.22
C VAL A 121 5.49 -2.29 -5.05
N PHE A 122 4.32 -2.46 -4.46
CA PHE A 122 4.00 -1.88 -3.16
C PHE A 122 4.39 -2.87 -2.08
N PHE A 123 4.99 -2.38 -1.02
CA PHE A 123 5.27 -3.20 0.15
C PHE A 123 4.99 -2.42 1.42
N ASN A 124 4.62 -3.18 2.45
CA ASN A 124 4.49 -2.71 3.81
C ASN A 124 5.46 -3.49 4.71
N LEU A 125 6.23 -2.76 5.52
CA LEU A 125 7.12 -3.30 6.52
C LEU A 125 6.69 -2.78 7.89
N ILE A 126 6.29 -3.70 8.76
CA ILE A 126 5.94 -3.43 10.15
C ILE A 126 6.96 -4.16 11.02
N VAL A 127 7.62 -3.44 11.92
CA VAL A 127 8.51 -4.03 12.92
C VAL A 127 7.86 -3.86 14.29
N GLU A 128 7.43 -4.98 14.86
CA GLU A 128 6.87 -5.03 16.21
C GLU A 128 7.94 -5.48 17.20
N ARG A 129 8.03 -4.86 18.36
CA ARG A 129 8.90 -5.37 19.44
C ARG A 129 8.10 -6.33 20.32
N GLU A 130 8.63 -7.51 20.64
CA GLU A 130 8.06 -8.37 21.70
C GLU A 130 8.17 -7.62 23.03
N GLY A 131 7.08 -6.94 23.39
CA GLY A 131 7.02 -5.97 24.49
C GLY A 131 6.07 -4.81 24.17
N ASP A 132 5.84 -4.50 22.90
CA ASP A 132 4.94 -3.44 22.46
C ASP A 132 3.49 -3.93 22.25
N GLN A 133 3.26 -5.25 22.27
CA GLN A 133 1.92 -5.85 22.29
C GLN A 133 1.19 -5.72 23.64
N HIS A 134 1.75 -4.97 24.61
CA HIS A 134 1.10 -4.63 25.88
C HIS A 134 0.75 -3.14 26.03
N HIS A 135 0.81 -2.33 24.96
CA HIS A 135 0.33 -0.93 25.02
C HIS A 135 -1.13 -0.75 24.61
N GLY A 136 -1.91 -1.84 24.60
CA GLY A 136 -3.32 -1.74 24.99
C GLY A 136 -3.48 -1.50 26.50
N ASP A 137 -2.44 -1.81 27.29
CA ASP A 137 -2.53 -2.04 28.72
C ASP A 137 -1.80 -0.96 29.53
N GLU A 138 -0.79 -0.29 28.94
CA GLU A 138 -0.10 0.82 29.63
C GLU A 138 -0.91 2.11 29.71
N GLN A 139 -1.90 2.33 28.83
CA GLN A 139 -2.89 3.40 29.02
C GLN A 139 -3.82 3.14 30.20
N TRP A 140 -3.87 1.90 30.73
CA TRP A 140 -4.70 1.54 31.87
C TRP A 140 -3.94 1.50 33.20
N LYS A 141 -2.61 1.39 33.19
CA LYS A 141 -1.79 1.54 34.42
C LYS A 141 -1.88 2.95 35.01
N GLU A 142 -2.04 3.97 34.17
CA GLU A 142 -2.26 5.36 34.64
C GLU A 142 -3.67 5.59 35.18
N VAL A 143 -4.64 4.71 34.85
CA VAL A 143 -5.99 4.75 35.42
C VAL A 143 -6.07 4.00 36.75
N ASP A 144 -5.21 2.99 36.94
CA ASP A 144 -5.05 2.22 38.19
C ASP A 144 -4.43 3.07 39.32
N GLU A 145 -3.57 4.04 38.98
CA GLU A 145 -2.87 4.88 39.97
C GLU A 145 -3.70 6.09 40.48
N LEU A 146 -4.91 6.30 39.96
CA LEU A 146 -5.77 7.46 40.31
C LEU A 146 -6.98 7.13 41.22
N THR A 147 -7.02 5.97 41.86
CA THR A 147 -8.14 5.55 42.75
C THR A 147 -7.70 5.47 44.22
N GLY A 148 -7.28 6.62 44.76
CA GLY A 148 -7.22 6.80 46.21
C GLY A 148 -8.59 7.18 46.78
N LEU A 149 -9.33 6.18 47.32
CA LEU A 149 -10.27 6.20 48.47
C LEU A 149 -11.63 5.50 48.22
N THR A 150 -11.83 4.33 48.86
CA THR A 150 -13.03 3.66 49.41
C THR A 150 -14.40 4.15 48.89
N PRO A 151 -15.25 3.35 48.20
CA PRO A 151 -15.65 1.95 48.47
C PRO A 151 -15.32 0.97 47.32
N ASP A 152 -14.38 0.07 47.58
CA ASP A 152 -13.32 -0.30 46.62
C ASP A 152 -13.47 -1.61 45.81
N GLU A 153 -14.59 -2.34 45.83
CA GLU A 153 -14.68 -3.59 45.01
C GLU A 153 -15.80 -3.60 43.96
N TYR A 154 -16.86 -2.81 44.15
CA TYR A 154 -18.01 -2.83 43.23
C TYR A 154 -17.81 -1.95 41.98
N TYR A 155 -17.05 -0.86 42.12
CA TYR A 155 -16.75 0.02 40.99
C TYR A 155 -15.59 -0.52 40.13
N ASP A 156 -14.65 -1.24 40.73
CA ASP A 156 -13.49 -1.78 40.04
C ASP A 156 -13.86 -2.88 39.03
N MET A 157 -14.79 -3.77 39.39
CA MET A 157 -15.33 -4.78 38.47
C MET A 157 -16.04 -4.13 37.25
N LYS A 158 -16.78 -3.03 37.45
CA LYS A 158 -17.46 -2.33 36.35
C LYS A 158 -16.51 -1.51 35.49
N VAL A 159 -15.45 -0.96 36.08
CA VAL A 159 -14.44 -0.19 35.37
C VAL A 159 -13.56 -1.12 34.54
N GLN A 160 -13.13 -2.26 35.09
CA GLN A 160 -12.41 -3.29 34.33
C GLN A 160 -13.22 -3.74 33.11
N ASP A 161 -14.50 -4.05 33.26
CA ASP A 161 -15.37 -4.45 32.13
C ASP A 161 -15.45 -3.38 31.03
N ILE A 162 -15.45 -2.09 31.39
CA ILE A 162 -15.44 -0.96 30.46
C ILE A 162 -14.09 -0.87 29.73
N MET A 163 -12.99 -1.03 30.46
CA MET A 163 -11.64 -0.97 29.89
C MET A 163 -11.43 -2.10 28.88
N ASP A 164 -11.88 -3.30 29.24
CA ASP A 164 -11.89 -4.49 28.41
C ASP A 164 -12.71 -4.30 27.13
N PHE A 165 -13.89 -3.69 27.26
CA PHE A 165 -14.74 -3.37 26.12
C PHE A 165 -14.12 -2.34 25.18
N ILE A 166 -13.46 -1.31 25.72
CA ILE A 166 -12.74 -0.29 24.95
C ILE A 166 -11.54 -0.90 24.20
N GLY A 167 -10.78 -1.79 24.85
CA GLY A 167 -9.68 -2.53 24.21
C GLY A 167 -10.15 -3.36 23.03
N ARG A 168 -11.27 -4.09 23.20
CA ARG A 168 -11.91 -4.87 22.13
C ARG A 168 -12.38 -3.98 20.97
N ILE A 169 -13.00 -2.82 21.23
CA ILE A 169 -13.43 -1.89 20.18
C ILE A 169 -12.26 -1.33 19.39
N ARG A 170 -11.17 -0.94 20.08
CA ARG A 170 -9.97 -0.40 19.41
C ARG A 170 -9.35 -1.43 18.48
N MET A 171 -9.20 -2.67 18.93
CA MET A 171 -8.75 -3.78 18.09
C MET A 171 -9.60 -3.95 16.82
N GLN A 172 -10.94 -3.91 16.97
CA GLN A 172 -11.85 -4.02 15.82
C GLN A 172 -11.73 -2.82 14.87
N LEU A 173 -11.53 -1.60 15.40
CA LEU A 173 -11.32 -0.39 14.59
C LEU A 173 -10.02 -0.44 13.80
N THR A 174 -8.92 -0.90 14.41
CA THR A 174 -7.63 -1.06 13.72
C THR A 174 -7.76 -2.06 12.58
N LYS A 175 -8.40 -3.21 12.83
CA LYS A 175 -8.67 -4.21 11.80
C LYS A 175 -9.56 -3.68 10.67
N ALA A 176 -10.59 -2.90 11.01
CA ALA A 176 -11.48 -2.29 10.02
C ALA A 176 -10.75 -1.26 9.15
N ARG A 177 -9.83 -0.49 9.74
CA ARG A 177 -9.00 0.48 9.01
C ARG A 177 -8.04 -0.22 8.04
N GLN A 178 -7.34 -1.27 8.48
CA GLN A 178 -6.50 -2.09 7.60
C GLN A 178 -7.29 -2.65 6.40
N LEU A 179 -8.50 -3.18 6.64
CA LEU A 179 -9.35 -3.68 5.56
C LEU A 179 -9.78 -2.56 4.60
N GLN A 180 -10.06 -1.37 5.12
CA GLN A 180 -10.44 -0.22 4.29
C GLN A 180 -9.30 0.22 3.37
N ASP A 181 -8.05 0.17 3.84
CA ASP A 181 -6.89 0.56 3.04
C ASP A 181 -6.56 -0.51 1.99
N LEU A 182 -6.71 -1.79 2.32
CA LEU A 182 -6.70 -2.88 1.33
C LEU A 182 -7.77 -2.62 0.25
N LEU A 183 -9.03 -2.38 0.63
CA LEU A 183 -10.12 -2.16 -0.33
C LEU A 183 -9.86 -0.96 -1.25
N ARG A 184 -9.27 0.13 -0.72
CA ARG A 184 -8.87 1.29 -1.53
C ARG A 184 -7.82 0.94 -2.58
N SER A 185 -6.82 0.11 -2.23
CA SER A 185 -5.80 -0.33 -3.18
C SER A 185 -6.40 -1.17 -4.32
N HIS A 186 -7.34 -2.07 -3.98
CA HIS A 186 -8.07 -2.88 -4.95
C HIS A 186 -8.95 -2.03 -5.87
N GLU A 187 -9.68 -1.05 -5.33
CA GLU A 187 -10.50 -0.14 -6.12
C GLU A 187 -9.65 0.67 -7.13
N ALA A 188 -8.50 1.18 -6.70
CA ALA A 188 -7.58 1.91 -7.57
C ALA A 188 -7.05 1.02 -8.71
N ARG A 189 -6.70 -0.23 -8.42
CA ARG A 189 -6.27 -1.22 -9.43
C ARG A 189 -7.38 -1.51 -10.44
N ASP A 190 -8.59 -1.79 -9.94
CA ASP A 190 -9.72 -2.14 -10.79
C ASP A 190 -10.13 -0.97 -11.69
N ARG A 191 -10.01 0.27 -11.18
CA ARG A 191 -10.21 1.49 -11.97
C ARG A 191 -9.18 1.62 -13.09
N ASN A 192 -7.89 1.42 -12.79
CA ASN A 192 -6.84 1.45 -13.81
C ASN A 192 -7.03 0.37 -14.89
N LEU A 193 -7.45 -0.84 -14.49
CA LEU A 193 -7.75 -1.92 -15.43
C LEU A 193 -8.95 -1.56 -16.33
N ALA A 194 -10.00 -0.98 -15.75
CA ALA A 194 -11.17 -0.54 -16.50
C ALA A 194 -10.82 0.57 -17.51
N GLU A 195 -10.02 1.56 -17.11
CA GLU A 195 -9.58 2.65 -17.99
C GLU A 195 -8.70 2.13 -19.15
N ALA A 196 -7.75 1.23 -18.86
CA ALA A 196 -6.90 0.62 -19.89
C ALA A 196 -7.70 -0.24 -20.88
N ASN A 197 -8.69 -0.99 -20.41
CA ASN A 197 -9.59 -1.77 -21.26
C ASN A 197 -10.48 -0.85 -22.12
N PHE A 198 -11.05 0.19 -21.51
CA PHE A 198 -11.87 1.16 -22.22
C PHE A 198 -11.10 1.81 -23.37
N GLN A 199 -9.86 2.26 -23.14
CA GLN A 199 -9.03 2.86 -24.19
C GLN A 199 -8.73 1.89 -25.34
N LYS A 200 -8.37 0.63 -25.04
CA LYS A 200 -8.12 -0.40 -26.07
C LYS A 200 -9.36 -0.64 -26.92
N VAL A 201 -10.51 -0.86 -26.28
CA VAL A 201 -11.78 -1.13 -26.98
C VAL A 201 -12.21 0.08 -27.81
N ASN A 202 -12.12 1.28 -27.26
CA ASN A 202 -12.50 2.51 -27.96
C ASN A 202 -11.63 2.75 -29.21
N ASN A 203 -10.32 2.55 -29.09
CA ASN A 203 -9.38 2.72 -30.21
C ASN A 203 -9.65 1.70 -31.33
N TRP A 204 -9.83 0.43 -30.99
CA TRP A 204 -10.17 -0.62 -31.97
C TRP A 204 -11.54 -0.38 -32.63
N SER A 205 -12.53 0.06 -31.85
CA SER A 205 -13.88 0.34 -32.39
C SER A 205 -13.88 1.55 -33.32
N LEU A 206 -13.12 2.60 -32.99
CA LEU A 206 -12.97 3.78 -33.84
C LEU A 206 -12.30 3.43 -35.18
N LEU A 207 -11.26 2.58 -35.14
CA LEU A 207 -10.60 2.07 -36.34
C LEU A 207 -11.59 1.27 -37.22
N GLN A 208 -12.40 0.39 -36.63
CA GLN A 208 -13.40 -0.38 -37.37
C GLN A 208 -14.47 0.51 -38.01
N ILE A 209 -14.99 1.50 -37.29
CA ILE A 209 -15.99 2.45 -37.84
C ILE A 209 -15.39 3.23 -39.02
N SER A 210 -14.16 3.74 -38.89
CA SER A 210 -13.48 4.45 -39.99
C SER A 210 -13.25 3.57 -41.22
N ALA A 211 -12.91 2.29 -41.03
CA ALA A 211 -12.77 1.32 -42.11
C ALA A 211 -14.10 1.10 -42.86
N MET A 212 -15.22 0.94 -42.13
CA MET A 212 -16.55 0.79 -42.73
C MET A 212 -16.96 2.01 -43.55
N ILE A 213 -16.69 3.22 -43.05
CA ILE A 213 -16.91 4.46 -43.80
C ILE A 213 -16.05 4.48 -45.07
N GLY A 214 -14.78 4.08 -44.97
CA GLY A 214 -13.85 3.99 -46.11
C GLY A 214 -14.37 3.05 -47.20
N VAL A 215 -14.85 1.86 -46.83
CA VAL A 215 -15.46 0.92 -47.78
C VAL A 215 -16.69 1.52 -48.44
N GLY A 216 -17.57 2.19 -47.68
CA GLY A 216 -18.75 2.87 -48.22
C GLY A 216 -18.40 3.96 -49.24
N LEU A 217 -17.38 4.77 -48.97
CA LEU A 217 -16.91 5.79 -49.90
C LEU A 217 -16.32 5.18 -51.18
N ILE A 218 -15.53 4.11 -51.05
CA ILE A 218 -14.98 3.38 -52.20
C ILE A 218 -16.10 2.79 -53.05
N GLN A 219 -17.12 2.20 -52.42
CA GLN A 219 -18.28 1.65 -53.11
C GLN A 219 -19.03 2.71 -53.93
N VAL A 220 -19.31 3.88 -53.33
CA VAL A 220 -19.97 4.99 -54.03
C VAL A 220 -19.08 5.54 -55.16
N PHE A 221 -17.78 5.65 -54.93
CA PHE A 221 -16.83 6.11 -55.95
C PHE A 221 -16.75 5.14 -57.13
N MET A 222 -16.67 3.84 -56.88
CA MET A 222 -16.64 2.80 -57.92
C MET A 222 -17.94 2.80 -58.73
N LEU A 223 -19.09 2.91 -58.07
CA LEU A 223 -20.38 3.01 -58.76
C LEU A 223 -20.49 4.29 -59.58
N ARG A 224 -20.02 5.45 -59.11
CA ARG A 224 -19.97 6.65 -59.98
C ARG A 224 -19.01 6.47 -61.14
N SER A 225 -17.85 5.86 -60.91
CA SER A 225 -16.82 5.64 -61.93
C SER A 225 -17.26 4.72 -63.07
N ILE A 226 -18.18 3.76 -62.83
CA ILE A 226 -18.64 2.86 -63.89
C ILE A 226 -19.62 3.55 -64.86
N PHE A 227 -20.36 4.56 -64.37
CA PHE A 227 -21.34 5.31 -65.18
C PHE A 227 -20.76 6.57 -65.81
N GLU A 228 -19.53 6.96 -65.46
CA GLU A 228 -18.85 8.15 -65.99
C GLU A 228 -17.99 7.78 -67.20
N THR A 229 -18.60 7.81 -68.39
CA THR A 229 -18.08 7.27 -69.65
C THR A 229 -16.87 8.02 -70.26
N HIS A 230 -16.27 8.99 -69.56
CA HIS A 230 -15.18 9.81 -70.12
C HIS A 230 -14.13 10.29 -69.10
N GLY A 231 -13.76 9.46 -68.12
CA GLY A 231 -12.81 9.81 -67.05
C GLY A 231 -11.55 8.93 -66.99
N ARG A 232 -10.41 9.53 -66.62
CA ARG A 232 -9.02 9.02 -66.50
C ARG A 232 -8.79 7.65 -65.83
N MET A 233 -9.82 6.97 -65.32
CA MET A 233 -9.71 5.73 -64.54
C MET A 233 -9.52 4.47 -65.38
N HIS A 234 -9.92 4.44 -66.65
CA HIS A 234 -9.63 3.28 -67.53
C HIS A 234 -8.13 2.95 -67.59
N HIS A 235 -7.26 3.96 -67.52
CA HIS A 235 -5.81 3.74 -67.48
C HIS A 235 -5.34 3.12 -66.15
N PHE A 236 -6.04 3.40 -65.04
CA PHE A 236 -5.75 2.84 -63.72
C PHE A 236 -6.20 1.38 -63.62
N TRP A 237 -7.39 1.05 -64.13
CA TRP A 237 -7.90 -0.33 -64.24
C TRP A 237 -6.99 -1.22 -65.11
N ARG A 238 -6.53 -0.72 -66.27
CA ARG A 238 -5.56 -1.43 -67.12
C ARG A 238 -4.20 -1.67 -66.46
N LYS A 239 -3.82 -0.84 -65.47
CA LYS A 239 -2.55 -0.97 -64.73
C LYS A 239 -2.68 -1.90 -63.51
N LEU A 240 -3.89 -2.10 -63.00
CA LEU A 240 -4.17 -3.01 -61.88
C LEU A 240 -4.46 -4.47 -62.30
N GLY A 241 -4.55 -4.76 -63.61
CA GLY A 241 -4.67 -6.13 -64.11
C GLY A 241 -5.99 -6.81 -63.77
N ILE A 242 -7.08 -6.04 -63.68
CA ILE A 242 -8.47 -6.52 -63.63
C ILE A 242 -9.19 -5.96 -64.85
#